data_AF-A0A6P8H1Z8-F1
#
_entry.id   AF-A0A6P8H1Z8-F1
#
_cell.length_a   1.000
_cell.length_b   1.000
_cell.length_c   1.000
_cell.angle_alpha   90.00
_cell.angle_beta   90.00
_cell.angle_gamma   90.00
#
_symmetry.space_group_name_H-M   'P 1'
#
loop_
_entity.id
_entity.type
_entity.pdbx_description
1 polymer ?
#
loop_
_entity_poly.entity_id
_entity_poly.type
_entity_poly.pdbx_seq_one_letter_code
_entity_poly.pdbx_strand_id
1 'polypeptide(L)'
;MKIFHLVLVVFCVILPLSVRSTDETIVSSKDEKGNKVYITFEAVGCFVDKERRALRNMYYDGRALIKWTDRFDATDVIKRCAENAYRQAFPGMFGVQYYGECWSDGSAEERYNMYGVSTNCEHGLGKDWANMVYRYKVVTAKPVSKSL
;
A
#
# COMPACT_ATOMS: atom_id res chain seq x y z
N MET A 1 23.85 22.59 -55.21
CA MET A 1 24.09 22.36 -53.77
C MET A 1 22.75 22.03 -53.13
N LYS A 2 22.37 20.75 -53.08
CA LYS A 2 21.15 20.27 -52.41
C LYS A 2 21.60 19.38 -51.26
N ILE A 3 21.36 19.88 -50.05
CA ILE A 3 21.78 19.29 -48.79
C ILE A 3 20.97 18.00 -48.59
N PHE A 4 21.65 16.88 -48.44
CA PHE A 4 21.05 15.62 -48.01
C PHE A 4 20.66 15.78 -46.53
N HIS A 5 19.36 15.81 -46.23
CA HIS A 5 18.89 15.67 -44.86
C HIS A 5 19.03 14.21 -44.44
N LEU A 6 20.05 13.95 -43.63
CA LEU A 6 20.23 12.73 -42.85
C LEU A 6 19.06 12.61 -41.86
N VAL A 7 18.06 11.77 -42.17
CA VAL A 7 16.99 11.44 -41.22
C VAL A 7 17.60 10.56 -40.14
N LEU A 8 17.90 11.15 -38.99
CA LEU A 8 18.31 10.43 -37.79
C LEU A 8 17.08 9.67 -37.27
N VAL A 9 17.02 8.37 -37.54
CA VAL A 9 16.02 7.48 -36.93
C VAL A 9 16.39 7.37 -35.46
N VAL A 10 15.80 8.24 -34.63
CA VAL A 10 15.83 8.08 -33.18
C VAL A 10 14.92 6.90 -32.86
N PHE A 11 15.49 5.69 -32.79
CA PHE A 11 14.86 4.60 -32.06
C PHE A 11 14.77 5.06 -30.61
N CYS A 12 13.61 5.60 -30.24
CA CYS A 12 13.23 5.74 -28.84
C CYS A 12 13.16 4.32 -28.30
N VAL A 13 14.28 3.82 -27.77
CA VAL A 13 14.27 2.67 -26.89
C VAL A 13 13.50 3.16 -25.68
N ILE A 14 12.19 2.94 -25.71
CA ILE A 14 11.34 3.05 -24.54
C ILE A 14 11.89 1.96 -23.63
N LEU A 15 12.87 2.32 -22.79
CA LEU A 15 13.21 1.50 -21.62
C LEU A 15 11.86 1.32 -20.93
N PRO A 16 11.33 0.10 -20.81
CA PRO A 16 10.11 -0.08 -20.07
C PRO A 16 10.40 0.51 -18.69
N LEU A 17 9.71 1.60 -18.36
CA LEU A 17 9.55 2.03 -16.98
C LEU A 17 9.19 0.76 -16.23
N SER A 18 10.09 0.33 -15.36
CA SER A 18 9.97 -0.85 -14.51
C SER A 18 8.50 -1.15 -14.22
N VAL A 19 7.97 -2.22 -14.84
CA VAL A 19 6.64 -2.74 -14.52
C VAL A 19 6.72 -3.17 -13.06
N ARG A 20 6.23 -2.30 -12.16
CA ARG A 20 6.23 -2.57 -10.72
C ARG A 20 5.33 -3.78 -10.49
N SER A 21 5.96 -4.87 -10.06
CA SER A 21 5.40 -6.21 -10.01
C SER A 21 4.12 -6.26 -9.17
N THR A 22 3.07 -6.87 -9.70
CA THR A 22 1.81 -7.16 -8.98
C THR A 22 2.06 -7.97 -7.70
N ASP A 23 3.18 -8.68 -7.59
CA ASP A 23 3.55 -9.53 -6.45
C ASP A 23 3.90 -8.74 -5.17
N GLU A 24 4.21 -7.43 -5.28
CA GLU A 24 4.41 -6.55 -4.12
C GLU A 24 3.10 -6.27 -3.36
N THR A 25 1.95 -6.39 -4.05
CA THR A 25 0.63 -6.05 -3.49
C THR A 25 -0.20 -7.25 -3.04
N ILE A 26 0.37 -8.45 -3.11
CA ILE A 26 -0.31 -9.71 -2.77
C ILE A 26 0.31 -10.30 -1.50
N VAL A 27 -0.54 -10.71 -0.56
CA VAL A 27 -0.17 -11.49 0.63
C VAL A 27 -0.96 -12.79 0.61
N SER A 28 -0.29 -13.93 0.78
CA SER A 28 -0.99 -15.20 1.03
C SER A 28 -1.24 -15.39 2.52
N SER A 29 -2.46 -15.75 2.91
CA SER A 29 -2.80 -16.09 4.29
C SER A 29 -3.75 -17.31 4.32
N LYS A 30 -4.34 -17.61 5.48
CA LYS A 30 -5.35 -18.66 5.64
C LYS A 30 -6.65 -18.09 6.19
N ASP A 31 -7.78 -18.64 5.74
CA ASP A 31 -9.08 -18.38 6.37
C ASP A 31 -9.25 -19.17 7.68
N GLU A 32 -10.38 -18.93 8.36
CA GLU A 32 -10.75 -19.61 9.61
C GLU A 32 -10.83 -21.13 9.46
N LYS A 33 -11.05 -21.63 8.24
CA LYS A 33 -11.12 -23.07 7.90
C LYS A 33 -9.76 -23.63 7.47
N GLY A 34 -8.71 -22.80 7.46
CA GLY A 34 -7.37 -23.18 7.03
C GLY A 34 -7.14 -23.17 5.51
N ASN A 35 -8.13 -22.76 4.71
CA ASN A 35 -7.99 -22.65 3.27
C ASN A 35 -7.08 -21.48 2.91
N LYS A 36 -6.31 -21.64 1.83
CA LYS A 36 -5.45 -20.56 1.34
C LYS A 36 -6.28 -19.44 0.74
N VAL A 37 -5.98 -18.21 1.15
CA VAL A 37 -6.55 -16.98 0.59
C VAL A 37 -5.44 -16.01 0.21
N TYR A 38 -5.79 -15.03 -0.61
CA TYR A 38 -4.90 -13.96 -1.04
C TYR A 38 -5.51 -12.62 -0.67
N ILE A 39 -4.72 -11.78 -0.02
CA ILE A 39 -5.06 -10.41 0.31
C ILE A 39 -4.38 -9.54 -0.74
N THR A 40 -5.15 -8.76 -1.48
CA THR A 40 -4.64 -7.72 -2.36
C THR A 40 -4.90 -6.36 -1.74
N PHE A 41 -3.99 -5.40 -1.95
CA PHE A 41 -4.19 -4.04 -1.47
C PHE A 41 -3.69 -3.01 -2.46
N GLU A 42 -4.28 -1.82 -2.40
CA GLU A 42 -3.91 -0.66 -3.21
C GLU A 42 -3.89 0.59 -2.33
N ALA A 43 -2.96 1.51 -2.61
CA ALA A 43 -2.88 2.78 -1.89
C ALA A 43 -4.08 3.67 -2.27
N VAL A 44 -4.77 4.19 -1.26
CA VAL A 44 -5.83 5.20 -1.42
C VAL A 44 -5.24 6.60 -1.34
N GLY A 45 -4.30 6.83 -0.41
CA GLY A 45 -3.62 8.11 -0.27
C GLY A 45 -3.17 8.42 1.16
N CYS A 46 -2.59 9.60 1.34
CA CYS A 46 -2.12 10.12 2.62
C CYS A 46 -3.15 11.07 3.24
N PHE A 47 -3.53 10.84 4.49
CA PHE A 47 -4.58 11.59 5.18
C PHE A 47 -4.15 12.03 6.57
N VAL A 48 -4.64 13.20 7.00
CA VAL A 48 -4.36 13.75 8.34
C VAL A 48 -5.03 12.89 9.40
N ASP A 49 -4.33 12.67 10.52
CA ASP A 49 -4.91 12.11 11.74
C ASP A 49 -4.83 13.11 12.89
N LYS A 50 -5.69 12.95 13.90
CA LYS A 50 -5.77 13.84 15.07
C LYS A 50 -6.19 13.03 16.31
N GLU A 51 -6.11 13.64 17.49
CA GLU A 51 -6.49 13.00 18.77
C GLU A 51 -7.85 12.28 18.71
N ARG A 52 -8.85 12.92 18.10
CA ARG A 52 -10.08 12.22 17.69
C ARG A 52 -9.81 11.43 16.41
N ARG A 53 -9.21 10.26 16.57
CA ARG A 53 -8.65 9.43 15.50
C ARG A 53 -9.59 9.24 14.30
N ALA A 54 -9.05 9.35 13.09
CA ALA A 54 -9.74 9.01 11.85
C ALA A 54 -10.02 7.51 11.79
N LEU A 55 -8.97 6.71 12.02
CA LEU A 55 -9.01 5.26 12.20
C LEU A 55 -8.73 4.96 13.67
N ARG A 56 -9.67 4.33 14.38
CA ARG A 56 -9.72 4.37 15.85
C ARG A 56 -9.03 3.22 16.57
N ASN A 57 -8.74 2.12 15.88
CA ASN A 57 -8.12 0.95 16.49
C ASN A 57 -6.69 0.74 15.97
N MET A 58 -5.68 0.94 16.84
CA MET A 58 -4.31 0.50 16.58
C MET A 58 -4.21 -0.98 16.94
N TYR A 59 -4.32 -1.83 15.92
CA TYR A 59 -4.47 -3.27 16.13
C TYR A 59 -3.13 -4.01 16.05
N TYR A 60 -2.06 -3.37 15.58
CA TYR A 60 -0.74 -3.97 15.46
C TYR A 60 0.35 -2.88 15.40
N ASP A 61 1.43 -3.07 16.15
CA ASP A 61 2.63 -2.24 16.08
C ASP A 61 3.80 -3.09 15.54
N GLY A 62 4.16 -2.84 14.28
CA GLY A 62 5.25 -3.53 13.59
C GLY A 62 6.57 -2.76 13.57
N ARG A 63 6.66 -1.60 14.24
CA ARG A 63 7.81 -0.68 14.08
C ARG A 63 9.14 -1.31 14.46
N ALA A 64 9.16 -2.16 15.48
CA ALA A 64 10.36 -2.86 15.93
C ALA A 64 10.93 -3.85 14.88
N LEU A 65 10.13 -4.24 13.88
CA LEU A 65 10.54 -5.14 12.81
C LEU A 65 11.07 -4.43 11.57
N ILE A 66 11.08 -3.09 11.57
CA ILE A 66 11.53 -2.28 10.44
C ILE A 66 13.06 -2.32 10.35
N LYS A 67 13.56 -2.72 9.17
CA LYS A 67 14.98 -2.69 8.84
C LYS A 67 15.29 -1.44 8.06
N TRP A 68 15.72 -0.39 8.75
CA TRP A 68 16.15 0.86 8.14
C TRP A 68 17.48 0.65 7.40
N THR A 69 17.48 0.90 6.09
CA THR A 69 18.66 0.79 5.22
C THR A 69 18.58 1.86 4.14
N ASP A 70 19.69 2.15 3.45
CA ASP A 70 19.70 3.10 2.32
C ASP A 70 18.80 2.68 1.15
N ARG A 71 18.42 1.39 1.11
CA ARG A 71 17.47 0.82 0.14
C ARG A 71 16.21 0.34 0.84
N PHE A 72 15.69 1.16 1.76
CA PHE A 72 14.49 0.84 2.52
C PHE A 72 13.30 0.57 1.60
N ASP A 73 12.64 -0.57 1.83
CA ASP A 73 11.40 -0.95 1.18
C ASP A 73 10.30 -1.15 2.24
N ALA A 74 9.24 -0.36 2.14
CA ALA A 74 8.09 -0.39 3.03
C ALA A 74 7.14 -1.56 2.77
N THR A 75 7.31 -2.29 1.66
CA THR A 75 6.38 -3.35 1.21
C THR A 75 6.11 -4.37 2.31
N ASP A 76 7.14 -4.81 3.03
CA ASP A 76 7.01 -5.76 4.12
C ASP A 76 6.15 -5.23 5.29
N VAL A 77 6.24 -3.93 5.59
CA VAL A 77 5.41 -3.28 6.63
C VAL A 77 3.95 -3.27 6.18
N ILE A 78 3.70 -2.84 4.95
CA ILE A 78 2.34 -2.74 4.39
C ILE A 78 1.69 -4.13 4.32
N LYS A 79 2.44 -5.16 3.88
CA LYS A 79 1.99 -6.56 3.85
C LYS A 79 1.59 -7.05 5.24
N ARG A 80 2.38 -6.75 6.28
CA ARG A 80 2.02 -7.10 7.67
C ARG A 80 0.75 -6.39 8.13
N CYS A 81 0.58 -5.12 7.81
CA CYS A 81 -0.67 -4.41 8.16
C CYS A 81 -1.89 -4.98 7.43
N ALA A 82 -1.76 -5.30 6.14
CA ALA A 82 -2.83 -5.92 5.35
C ALA A 82 -3.22 -7.30 5.92
N GLU A 83 -2.23 -8.13 6.26
CA GLU A 83 -2.50 -9.44 6.85
C GLU A 83 -3.19 -9.34 8.21
N ASN A 84 -2.70 -8.46 9.10
CA ASN A 84 -3.30 -8.29 10.41
C ASN A 84 -4.68 -7.61 10.32
N ALA A 85 -4.93 -6.73 9.35
CA ALA A 85 -6.25 -6.17 9.12
C ALA A 85 -7.28 -7.26 8.78
N TYR A 86 -6.88 -8.16 7.87
CA TYR A 86 -7.67 -9.33 7.50
C TYR A 86 -7.94 -10.25 8.70
N ARG A 87 -6.91 -10.60 9.48
CA ARG A 87 -7.05 -11.48 10.66
C ARG A 87 -7.95 -10.89 11.74
N GLN A 88 -8.02 -9.56 11.83
CA GLN A 88 -8.89 -8.84 12.76
C GLN A 88 -10.30 -8.56 12.19
N ALA A 89 -10.60 -9.07 10.99
CA ALA A 89 -11.88 -8.91 10.31
C ALA A 89 -12.33 -7.45 10.09
N PHE A 90 -11.39 -6.52 9.87
CA PHE A 90 -11.77 -5.16 9.51
C PHE A 90 -12.40 -5.10 8.10
N PRO A 91 -13.29 -4.13 7.83
CA PRO A 91 -13.91 -4.00 6.52
C PRO A 91 -13.04 -3.16 5.57
N GLY A 92 -12.26 -3.83 4.72
CA GLY A 92 -11.79 -3.31 3.44
C GLY A 92 -10.75 -2.18 3.45
N MET A 93 -10.43 -1.55 4.58
CA MET A 93 -9.39 -0.52 4.67
C MET A 93 -8.51 -0.66 5.91
N PHE A 94 -7.26 -0.23 5.77
CA PHE A 94 -6.33 -0.02 6.88
C PHE A 94 -5.44 1.19 6.60
N GLY A 95 -4.89 1.78 7.64
CA GLY A 95 -3.89 2.84 7.58
C GLY A 95 -2.58 2.38 8.21
N VAL A 96 -1.48 2.88 7.68
CA VAL A 96 -0.16 2.79 8.32
C VAL A 96 0.23 4.18 8.81
N GLN A 97 0.45 4.30 10.12
CA GLN A 97 0.91 5.53 10.80
C GLN A 97 2.26 5.28 11.45
N TYR A 98 3.00 6.36 11.69
CA TYR A 98 4.27 6.34 12.41
C TYR A 98 5.20 5.20 11.93
N TYR A 99 5.30 5.07 10.61
CA TYR A 99 6.10 4.09 9.87
C TYR A 99 5.74 2.61 10.04
N GLY A 100 4.87 2.21 10.96
CA GLY A 100 4.59 0.79 11.17
C GLY A 100 3.49 0.44 12.16
N GLU A 101 2.77 1.44 12.68
CA GLU A 101 1.54 1.21 13.42
C GLU A 101 0.39 1.02 12.43
N CYS A 102 -0.36 -0.07 12.60
CA CYS A 102 -1.48 -0.38 11.75
C CYS A 102 -2.80 0.02 12.42
N TRP A 103 -3.59 0.80 11.70
CA TRP A 103 -4.82 1.39 12.18
C TRP A 103 -6.00 1.00 11.29
N SER A 104 -7.16 0.68 11.88
CA SER A 104 -8.42 0.49 11.16
C SER A 104 -9.60 0.60 12.13
N ASP A 105 -10.82 0.53 11.63
CA ASP A 105 -12.03 0.26 12.41
C ASP A 105 -13.21 -0.08 11.47
N GLY A 106 -14.37 -0.44 12.04
CA GLY A 106 -15.57 -0.80 11.28
C GLY A 106 -16.16 0.31 10.40
N SER A 107 -15.75 1.57 10.61
CA SER A 107 -16.18 2.73 9.82
C SER A 107 -15.01 3.36 9.05
N ALA A 108 -13.93 2.62 8.81
CA ALA A 108 -12.72 3.14 8.17
C ALA A 108 -13.01 3.84 6.83
N GLU A 109 -13.84 3.22 5.98
CA GLU A 109 -14.21 3.77 4.66
C GLU A 109 -14.94 5.12 4.73
N GLU A 110 -15.67 5.39 5.81
CA GLU A 110 -16.40 6.64 6.00
C GLU A 110 -15.55 7.74 6.64
N ARG A 111 -14.47 7.37 7.33
CA ARG A 111 -13.74 8.25 8.25
C ARG A 111 -12.29 8.52 7.88
N TYR A 112 -11.65 7.67 7.08
CA TYR A 112 -10.21 7.73 6.84
C TYR A 112 -9.72 9.11 6.37
N ASN A 113 -10.57 9.86 5.64
CA ASN A 113 -10.28 11.17 5.06
C ASN A 113 -10.94 12.34 5.80
N MET A 114 -11.52 12.13 6.99
CA MET A 114 -12.34 13.13 7.68
C MET A 114 -11.61 14.44 8.03
N TYR A 115 -10.27 14.43 8.02
CA TYR A 115 -9.42 15.61 8.26
C TYR A 115 -8.71 16.12 7.01
N GLY A 116 -9.01 15.56 5.85
CA GLY A 116 -8.42 15.93 4.57
C GLY A 116 -7.09 15.24 4.28
N VAL A 117 -6.53 15.60 3.13
CA VAL A 117 -5.27 15.06 2.62
C VAL A 117 -4.08 15.56 3.44
N SER A 118 -3.06 14.72 3.57
CA SER A 118 -1.79 15.05 4.20
C SER A 118 -0.65 14.87 3.20
N THR A 119 0.42 15.63 3.38
CA THR A 119 1.69 15.44 2.68
C THR A 119 2.73 14.74 3.57
N ASN A 120 2.36 14.36 4.80
CA ASN A 120 3.27 13.78 5.79
C ASN A 120 3.31 12.25 5.72
N CYS A 121 3.36 11.71 4.50
CA CYS A 121 3.61 10.29 4.26
C CYS A 121 4.83 10.14 3.37
N GLU A 122 5.56 9.04 3.54
CA GLU A 122 6.80 8.76 2.83
C GLU A 122 6.94 7.26 2.61
N HIS A 123 7.47 6.84 1.46
CA HIS A 123 7.61 5.42 1.09
C HIS A 123 6.33 4.58 1.16
N GLY A 124 5.14 5.20 1.12
CA GLY A 124 3.88 4.47 1.32
C GLY A 124 3.54 4.23 2.80
N LEU A 125 4.13 4.98 3.72
CA LEU A 125 3.87 4.91 5.15
C LEU A 125 3.49 6.30 5.66
N GLY A 126 2.54 6.36 6.60
CA GLY A 126 2.26 7.58 7.33
C GLY A 126 3.36 7.89 8.34
N LYS A 127 3.71 9.17 8.48
CA LYS A 127 4.58 9.65 9.57
C LYS A 127 3.71 9.98 10.79
N ASP A 128 4.22 10.82 11.69
CA ASP A 128 3.46 11.30 12.83
C ASP A 128 2.17 12.03 12.40
N TRP A 129 1.05 11.69 13.06
CA TRP A 129 -0.30 12.22 12.77
C TRP A 129 -0.74 12.18 11.30
N ALA A 130 -0.26 11.20 10.53
CA ALA A 130 -0.72 10.95 9.18
C ALA A 130 -0.90 9.45 8.93
N ASN A 131 -1.98 9.08 8.26
CA ASN A 131 -2.24 7.71 7.84
C ASN A 131 -1.98 7.61 6.34
N MET A 132 -1.05 6.74 5.92
CA MET A 132 -1.10 6.21 4.56
C MET A 132 -2.16 5.12 4.52
N VAL A 133 -3.26 5.38 3.81
CA VAL A 133 -4.44 4.51 3.78
C VAL A 133 -4.41 3.61 2.56
N TYR A 134 -4.76 2.35 2.78
CA TYR A 134 -4.85 1.30 1.79
C TYR A 134 -6.25 0.70 1.80
N ARG A 135 -6.76 0.38 0.60
CA ARG A 135 -7.93 -0.48 0.42
C ARG A 135 -7.44 -1.90 0.17
N TYR A 136 -8.07 -2.89 0.78
CA TYR A 136 -7.74 -4.29 0.57
C TYR A 136 -8.95 -5.15 0.25
N LYS A 137 -8.69 -6.28 -0.41
CA LYS A 137 -9.67 -7.31 -0.74
C LYS A 137 -9.10 -8.68 -0.45
N VAL A 138 -9.96 -9.62 -0.08
CA VAL A 138 -9.61 -11.02 0.11
C VAL A 138 -10.20 -11.81 -1.05
N VAL A 139 -9.38 -12.62 -1.70
CA VAL A 139 -9.79 -13.49 -2.81
C VAL A 139 -9.31 -14.91 -2.58
N THR A 140 -10.07 -15.89 -3.08
CA THR A 140 -9.77 -17.32 -2.92
C THR A 140 -8.89 -17.87 -4.04
N ALA A 141 -8.91 -17.24 -5.22
CA ALA A 141 -8.02 -17.56 -6.33
C ALA A 141 -6.78 -16.64 -6.30
N LYS A 142 -5.60 -17.18 -6.64
CA LYS A 142 -4.40 -16.35 -6.78
C LYS A 142 -4.66 -15.28 -7.85
N PRO A 143 -4.49 -13.97 -7.56
CA PRO A 143 -4.64 -12.93 -8.55
C PRO A 143 -3.65 -13.16 -9.70
N VAL A 144 -4.15 -13.17 -10.93
CA VAL A 144 -3.31 -13.18 -12.14
C VAL A 144 -2.94 -11.74 -12.46
N SER A 145 -1.68 -11.50 -12.81
CA SER A 145 -1.23 -10.18 -13.23
C SER A 145 -2.04 -9.71 -14.44
N LYS A 146 -2.62 -8.52 -14.37
CA LYS A 146 -3.04 -7.82 -15.59
C LYS A 146 -1.78 -7.20 -16.18
N SER A 147 -1.32 -7.73 -17.32
CA SER A 147 -0.46 -6.95 -18.21
C SER A 147 -1.28 -5.75 -18.66
N LEU A 148 -0.91 -4.55 -18.21
CA LEU A 148 -1.33 -3.32 -18.86
C LEU A 148 -0.53 -3.14 -20.14
#